data_AF-B6WYF1-F1
#
_entry.id   AF-B6WYF1-F1
#
_cell.length_a   1.000
_cell.length_b   1.000
_cell.length_c   1.000
_cell.angle_alpha   90.00
_cell.angle_beta   90.00
_cell.angle_gamma   90.00
#
_symmetry.space_group_name_H-M   'P 1'
#
loop_
_entity.id
_entity.type
_entity.pdbx_description
1 polymer ?
#
loop_
_entity_poly.entity_id
_entity_poly.type
_entity_poly.pdbx_seq_one_letter_code
_entity_poly.pdbx_strand_id
1 'polypeptide(L)'
;MGQRAADHFANATAYLLDYMRTTNEETLGPLYEEYAANHYTGQYFTPSSVARLMARITHTAPPETGRFKVLDPACGAGACLIAAAKEQTFEQNGRALFVGQDIDLNCARMTALNLMFFNLDGIVLWGNHLALEVREAWETRRSLVWGGSIRPLDREEARVWLEGHFSGPETPPEPKKDSAVSVKTDTKTVRKMEQLSLF
;
A
#
# COMPACT_ATOMS: atom_id res chain seq x y z
N MET A 1 -7.27 -36.27 12.63
CA MET A 1 -7.18 -34.79 12.67
C MET A 1 -8.55 -34.26 13.04
N GLY A 2 -8.65 -33.39 14.06
CA GLY A 2 -9.92 -32.90 14.58
C GLY A 2 -10.61 -31.95 13.59
N GLN A 3 -11.95 -32.01 13.53
CA GLN A 3 -12.80 -31.13 12.72
C GLN A 3 -13.28 -29.93 13.55
N ARG A 4 -12.40 -29.28 14.33
CA ARG A 4 -12.79 -28.09 15.11
C ARG A 4 -12.61 -26.85 14.24
N ALA A 5 -13.41 -25.81 14.49
CA ALA A 5 -13.28 -24.53 13.79
C ALA A 5 -11.86 -23.95 13.84
N ALA A 6 -11.15 -24.14 14.97
CA ALA A 6 -9.76 -23.72 15.13
C ALA A 6 -8.80 -24.44 14.18
N ASP A 7 -9.05 -25.72 13.89
CA ASP A 7 -8.21 -26.51 12.98
C ASP A 7 -8.38 -26.01 11.53
N HIS A 8 -9.61 -25.63 11.13
CA HIS A 8 -9.87 -25.01 9.83
C HIS A 8 -9.19 -23.63 9.67
N PHE A 9 -9.28 -22.79 10.70
CA PHE A 9 -8.61 -21.48 10.69
C PHE A 9 -7.09 -21.60 10.57
N ALA A 10 -6.48 -22.52 11.34
CA ALA A 10 -5.04 -22.77 11.29
C ALA A 10 -4.61 -23.26 9.90
N ASN A 11 -5.35 -24.21 9.32
CA ASN A 11 -5.06 -24.73 7.98
C ASN A 11 -5.24 -23.65 6.90
N ALA A 12 -6.31 -22.86 6.95
CA ALA A 12 -6.55 -21.78 5.99
C ALA A 12 -5.44 -20.72 6.07
N THR A 13 -5.02 -20.34 7.28
CA THR A 13 -3.91 -19.40 7.49
C THR A 13 -2.60 -19.96 6.95
N ALA A 14 -2.33 -21.25 7.18
CA ALA A 14 -1.13 -21.89 6.64
C ALA A 14 -1.12 -21.91 5.11
N TYR A 15 -2.23 -22.26 4.47
CA TYR A 15 -2.35 -22.24 3.01
C TYR A 15 -2.22 -20.83 2.43
N LEU A 16 -2.85 -19.83 3.07
CA LEU A 16 -2.69 -18.43 2.68
C LEU A 16 -1.22 -18.00 2.71
N LEU A 17 -0.53 -18.27 3.83
CA LEU A 17 0.88 -17.88 3.98
C LEU A 17 1.79 -18.62 2.99
N ASP A 18 1.55 -19.92 2.77
CA ASP A 18 2.34 -20.68 1.79
C ASP A 18 2.12 -20.18 0.35
N TYR A 19 0.87 -19.88 -0.01
CA TYR A 19 0.53 -19.29 -1.29
C TYR A 19 1.17 -17.91 -1.48
N MET A 20 1.06 -17.01 -0.50
CA MET A 20 1.68 -15.68 -0.56
C MET A 20 3.20 -15.78 -0.61
N ARG A 21 3.81 -16.73 0.10
CA ARG A 21 5.26 -16.97 0.06
C ARG A 21 5.74 -17.47 -1.30
N THR A 22 4.99 -18.40 -1.91
CA THR A 22 5.38 -19.04 -3.18
C THR A 22 5.15 -18.13 -4.39
N THR A 23 4.04 -17.39 -4.41
CA THR A 23 3.69 -16.47 -5.49
C THR A 23 4.29 -15.08 -5.31
N ASN A 24 4.66 -14.74 -4.08
CA ASN A 24 5.02 -13.39 -3.67
C ASN A 24 3.88 -12.38 -3.94
N GLU A 25 2.62 -12.81 -4.06
CA GLU A 25 1.48 -11.92 -4.29
C GLU A 25 0.65 -11.68 -3.02
N GLU A 26 0.12 -10.46 -2.92
CA GLU A 26 -0.82 -10.10 -1.87
C GLU A 26 -2.18 -10.74 -2.21
N THR A 27 -2.70 -11.57 -1.32
CA THR A 27 -3.86 -12.45 -1.62
C THR A 27 -5.07 -12.17 -0.73
N LEU A 28 -4.89 -11.47 0.39
CA LEU A 28 -5.99 -11.17 1.32
C LEU A 28 -7.06 -10.29 0.68
N GLY A 29 -6.67 -9.22 -0.01
CA GLY A 29 -7.55 -8.30 -0.72
C GLY A 29 -8.40 -9.00 -1.78
N PRO A 30 -7.80 -9.71 -2.76
CA PRO A 30 -8.55 -10.46 -3.75
C PRO A 30 -9.53 -11.49 -3.16
N LEU A 31 -9.11 -12.25 -2.14
CA LEU A 31 -10.00 -13.19 -1.47
C LEU A 31 -11.15 -12.49 -0.72
N TYR A 32 -10.85 -11.37 -0.06
CA TYR A 32 -11.88 -10.60 0.61
C TYR A 32 -12.86 -10.00 -0.40
N GLU A 33 -12.38 -9.45 -1.51
CA GLU A 33 -13.20 -8.95 -2.61
C GLU A 33 -14.16 -10.02 -3.12
N GLU A 34 -13.65 -11.22 -3.42
CA GLU A 34 -14.45 -12.31 -3.99
C GLU A 34 -15.52 -12.84 -3.01
N TYR A 35 -15.18 -12.99 -1.73
CA TYR A 35 -16.02 -13.75 -0.79
C TYR A 35 -16.74 -12.91 0.29
N ALA A 36 -16.29 -11.70 0.57
CA ALA A 36 -16.71 -10.96 1.76
C ALA A 36 -16.93 -9.45 1.56
N ALA A 37 -16.46 -8.87 0.46
CA ALA A 37 -16.58 -7.44 0.23
C ALA A 37 -18.03 -7.03 -0.02
N ASN A 38 -18.37 -5.87 0.53
CA ASN A 38 -19.70 -5.31 0.36
C ASN A 38 -19.77 -4.59 -1.00
N HIS A 39 -20.13 -5.34 -2.04
CA HIS A 39 -20.31 -4.81 -3.38
C HIS A 39 -21.40 -3.74 -3.46
N TYR A 40 -22.38 -3.76 -2.55
CA TYR A 40 -23.44 -2.75 -2.50
C TYR A 40 -22.94 -1.38 -2.03
N THR A 41 -21.80 -1.32 -1.33
CA THR A 41 -21.13 -0.06 -0.98
C THR A 41 -20.11 0.40 -2.02
N GLY A 42 -19.99 -0.31 -3.15
CA GLY A 42 -19.01 0.00 -4.19
C GLY A 42 -17.56 -0.16 -3.73
N GLN A 43 -17.32 -1.09 -2.79
CA GLN A 43 -15.98 -1.42 -2.34
C GLN A 43 -15.30 -2.30 -3.39
N TYR A 44 -14.21 -1.80 -3.96
CA TYR A 44 -13.37 -2.49 -4.94
C TYR A 44 -11.92 -2.42 -4.51
N PHE A 45 -11.14 -3.43 -4.85
CA PHE A 45 -9.71 -3.44 -4.56
C PHE A 45 -8.91 -3.15 -5.83
N THR A 46 -7.81 -2.42 -5.68
CA THR A 46 -6.92 -2.09 -6.80
C THR A 46 -6.33 -3.38 -7.38
N PRO A 47 -6.58 -3.70 -8.67
CA PRO A 47 -6.00 -4.88 -9.29
C PRO A 47 -4.47 -4.85 -9.24
N SER A 48 -3.84 -6.01 -9.06
CA SER A 48 -2.37 -6.12 -8.88
C SER A 48 -1.57 -5.51 -10.03
N SER A 49 -2.07 -5.61 -11.26
CA SER A 49 -1.46 -4.99 -12.45
C SER A 49 -1.47 -3.47 -12.39
N VAL A 50 -2.54 -2.86 -11.89
CA VAL A 50 -2.68 -1.41 -11.71
C VAL A 50 -1.79 -0.94 -10.57
N ALA A 51 -1.79 -1.64 -9.43
CA ALA A 51 -0.91 -1.33 -8.30
C ALA A 51 0.58 -1.36 -8.72
N ARG A 52 0.99 -2.38 -9.48
CA ARG A 52 2.36 -2.51 -10.00
C ARG A 52 2.71 -1.41 -11.00
N LEU A 53 1.79 -1.08 -11.91
CA LEU A 53 1.97 0.02 -12.85
C LEU A 53 2.19 1.34 -12.10
N MET A 54 1.32 1.64 -11.15
CA MET A 54 1.42 2.87 -10.36
C MET A 54 2.72 2.91 -9.55
N ALA A 55 3.10 1.81 -8.90
CA ALA A 55 4.37 1.73 -8.17
C ALA A 55 5.58 2.04 -9.06
N ARG A 56 5.60 1.58 -10.31
CA ARG A 56 6.68 1.89 -11.27
C ARG A 56 6.70 3.34 -11.70
N ILE A 57 5.52 3.93 -11.91
CA ILE A 57 5.38 5.33 -12.31
C ILE A 57 5.80 6.26 -11.17
N THR A 58 5.42 5.93 -9.95
CA THR A 58 5.68 6.75 -8.76
C THR A 58 6.99 6.40 -8.06
N HIS A 59 7.75 5.42 -8.57
CA HIS A 59 9.05 5.07 -8.02
C HIS A 59 10.04 6.22 -8.24
N THR A 60 10.16 7.07 -7.23
CA THR A 60 11.21 8.09 -7.15
C THR A 60 12.36 7.55 -6.33
N ALA A 61 13.60 7.84 -6.76
CA ALA A 61 14.78 7.49 -5.98
C ALA A 61 14.65 8.05 -4.56
N PRO A 62 14.60 7.21 -3.51
CA PRO A 62 14.47 7.69 -2.15
C PRO A 62 15.74 8.43 -1.73
N PRO A 63 15.69 9.26 -0.67
CA PRO A 63 16.87 9.90 -0.12
C PRO A 63 18.01 8.90 0.11
N GLU A 64 19.25 9.31 -0.19
CA GLU A 64 20.44 8.46 -0.05
C GLU A 64 20.64 7.99 1.40
N THR A 65 20.29 8.85 2.37
CA THR A 65 20.41 8.59 3.80
C THR A 65 19.11 8.87 4.53
N GLY A 66 18.99 8.36 5.75
CA GLY A 66 17.81 8.55 6.60
C GLY A 66 16.63 7.67 6.21
N ARG A 67 15.56 7.76 7.02
CA ARG A 67 14.30 7.07 6.78
C ARG A 67 13.41 7.90 5.85
N PHE A 68 12.57 7.23 5.09
CA PHE A 68 11.55 7.86 4.24
C PHE A 68 10.22 7.14 4.39
N LYS A 69 9.14 7.73 3.88
CA LYS A 69 7.78 7.19 4.02
C LYS A 69 7.20 6.86 2.66
N VAL A 70 6.39 5.81 2.61
CA VAL A 70 5.50 5.48 1.49
C VAL A 70 4.09 5.46 2.06
N LEU A 71 3.19 6.23 1.45
CA LEU A 71 1.90 6.57 2.05
C LEU A 71 0.76 6.16 1.12
N ASP A 72 -0.29 5.60 1.69
CA ASP A 72 -1.55 5.33 1.02
C ASP A 72 -2.73 5.69 1.95
N PRO A 73 -3.45 6.80 1.70
CA PRO A 73 -4.48 7.32 2.59
C PRO A 73 -5.85 6.64 2.46
N ALA A 74 -6.00 5.72 1.50
CA ALA A 74 -7.19 4.90 1.29
C ALA A 74 -6.74 3.50 0.83
N CYS A 75 -6.02 2.82 1.73
CA CYS A 75 -5.12 1.74 1.35
C CYS A 75 -5.80 0.43 0.96
N GLY A 76 -7.09 0.25 1.24
CA GLY A 76 -7.79 -1.01 1.03
C GLY A 76 -7.08 -2.15 1.78
N ALA A 77 -6.73 -3.21 1.06
CA ALA A 77 -5.90 -4.31 1.60
C ALA A 77 -4.39 -4.05 1.53
N GLY A 78 -3.95 -2.88 1.06
CA GLY A 78 -2.55 -2.47 1.02
C GLY A 78 -1.80 -2.87 -0.27
N ALA A 79 -2.51 -3.25 -1.33
CA ALA A 79 -1.92 -3.71 -2.59
C ALA A 79 -0.92 -2.70 -3.18
N CYS A 80 -1.21 -1.39 -3.13
CA CYS A 80 -0.31 -0.34 -3.58
C CYS A 80 0.97 -0.24 -2.75
N LEU A 81 0.87 -0.37 -1.41
CA LEU A 81 2.03 -0.36 -0.51
C LEU A 81 2.94 -1.56 -0.76
N ILE A 82 2.37 -2.76 -0.94
CA ILE A 82 3.12 -3.97 -1.26
C ILE A 82 3.77 -3.86 -2.65
N ALA A 83 3.07 -3.31 -3.64
CA ALA A 83 3.63 -3.05 -4.96
C ALA A 83 4.80 -2.07 -4.91
N ALA A 84 4.70 -0.98 -4.14
CA ALA A 84 5.80 -0.04 -3.94
C ALA A 84 7.01 -0.71 -3.28
N ALA A 85 6.80 -1.53 -2.24
CA ALA A 85 7.86 -2.28 -1.58
C ALA A 85 8.60 -3.24 -2.53
N LYS A 86 7.89 -3.83 -3.50
CA LYS A 86 8.47 -4.73 -4.52
C LYS A 86 9.35 -4.01 -5.55
N GLU A 87 9.11 -2.73 -5.80
CA GLU A 87 9.94 -1.91 -6.68
C GLU A 87 11.16 -1.30 -5.95
N GLN A 88 11.28 -1.53 -4.63
CA GLN A 88 12.40 -1.05 -3.80
C GLN A 88 13.46 -2.13 -3.57
N THR A 89 14.71 -1.71 -3.38
CA THR A 89 15.78 -2.61 -2.94
C THR A 89 15.59 -3.03 -1.48
N PHE A 90 16.28 -4.09 -1.06
CA PHE A 90 16.29 -4.53 0.33
C PHE A 90 16.70 -3.42 1.31
N GLU A 91 17.74 -2.65 0.97
CA GLU A 91 18.22 -1.54 1.80
C GLU A 91 17.21 -0.38 1.87
N GLN A 92 16.56 -0.07 0.74
CA GLN A 92 15.49 0.93 0.70
C GLN A 92 14.32 0.49 1.58
N ASN A 93 13.89 -0.77 1.49
CA ASN A 93 12.85 -1.33 2.37
C ASN A 93 13.25 -1.32 3.85
N GLY A 94 14.55 -1.44 4.17
CA GLY A 94 15.05 -1.30 5.54
C GLY A 94 14.99 0.13 6.10
N ARG A 95 14.85 1.14 5.25
CA ARG A 95 14.73 2.57 5.64
C ARG A 95 13.33 3.13 5.47
N ALA A 96 12.49 2.47 4.67
CA ALA A 96 11.11 2.86 4.44
C ALA A 96 10.24 2.67 5.68
N LEU A 97 9.21 3.49 5.81
CA LEU A 97 8.07 3.29 6.68
C LEU A 97 6.82 3.32 5.81
N PHE A 98 6.13 2.20 5.70
CA PHE A 98 4.90 2.06 4.91
C PHE A 98 3.70 2.46 5.76
N VAL A 99 2.90 3.40 5.28
CA VAL A 99 1.78 3.94 6.03
C VAL A 99 0.51 3.77 5.23
N GLY A 100 -0.45 3.05 5.81
CA GLY A 100 -1.79 2.90 5.25
C GLY A 100 -2.81 3.57 6.15
N GLN A 101 -3.83 4.18 5.57
CA GLN A 101 -5.05 4.52 6.27
C GLN A 101 -6.26 4.06 5.48
N ASP A 102 -7.28 3.53 6.16
CA ASP A 102 -8.56 3.22 5.55
C ASP A 102 -9.72 3.51 6.49
N ILE A 103 -10.87 3.86 5.90
CA ILE A 103 -12.11 4.08 6.65
C ILE A 103 -12.77 2.76 7.06
N ASP A 104 -12.52 1.69 6.31
CA ASP A 104 -13.00 0.33 6.57
C ASP A 104 -12.02 -0.42 7.49
N LEU A 105 -12.56 -0.97 8.59
CA LEU A 105 -11.78 -1.69 9.60
C LEU A 105 -11.14 -2.97 9.06
N ASN A 106 -11.83 -3.72 8.20
CA ASN A 106 -11.29 -4.93 7.61
C ASN A 106 -10.16 -4.61 6.64
N CYS A 107 -10.31 -3.55 5.85
CA CYS A 107 -9.24 -3.03 4.98
C CYS A 107 -7.99 -2.67 5.78
N ALA A 108 -8.13 -1.84 6.83
CA ALA A 108 -7.01 -1.48 7.69
C ALA A 108 -6.34 -2.72 8.33
N ARG A 109 -7.12 -3.69 8.81
CA ARG A 109 -6.59 -4.94 9.38
C ARG A 109 -5.86 -5.79 8.34
N MET A 110 -6.43 -5.95 7.14
CA MET A 110 -5.78 -6.69 6.05
C MET A 110 -4.48 -6.01 5.62
N THR A 111 -4.46 -4.69 5.50
CA THR A 111 -3.23 -3.94 5.23
C THR A 111 -2.17 -4.23 6.30
N ALA A 112 -2.53 -4.18 7.58
CA ALA A 112 -1.59 -4.45 8.66
C ALA A 112 -1.05 -5.89 8.63
N LEU A 113 -1.92 -6.88 8.36
CA LEU A 113 -1.50 -8.27 8.17
C LEU A 113 -0.57 -8.43 6.96
N ASN A 114 -0.90 -7.80 5.83
CA ASN A 114 -0.08 -7.84 4.63
C ASN A 114 1.30 -7.22 4.88
N LEU A 115 1.40 -6.04 5.51
CA LEU A 115 2.70 -5.45 5.85
C LEU A 115 3.52 -6.39 6.76
N MET A 116 2.88 -7.06 7.72
CA MET A 116 3.54 -8.06 8.56
C MET A 116 4.02 -9.27 7.74
N PHE A 117 3.17 -9.86 6.89
CA PHE A 117 3.51 -11.03 6.08
C PHE A 117 4.65 -10.75 5.10
N PHE A 118 4.70 -9.55 4.51
CA PHE A 118 5.79 -9.10 3.66
C PHE A 118 7.00 -8.57 4.43
N ASN A 119 6.98 -8.66 5.77
CA ASN A 119 8.07 -8.26 6.67
C ASN A 119 8.49 -6.79 6.46
N LEU A 120 7.51 -5.88 6.43
CA LEU A 120 7.72 -4.45 6.22
C LEU A 120 7.55 -3.67 7.54
N ASP A 121 8.32 -2.59 7.68
CA ASP A 121 8.10 -1.61 8.74
C ASP A 121 6.93 -0.71 8.35
N GLY A 122 5.90 -0.60 9.20
CA GLY A 122 4.75 0.21 8.85
C GLY A 122 3.81 0.58 9.97
N ILE A 123 2.95 1.56 9.69
CA ILE A 123 1.87 2.02 10.56
C ILE A 123 0.57 1.99 9.75
N VAL A 124 -0.45 1.34 10.28
CA VAL A 124 -1.75 1.27 9.63
C VAL A 124 -2.81 1.87 10.53
N LEU A 125 -3.53 2.86 10.01
CA LEU A 125 -4.55 3.62 10.72
C LEU A 125 -5.93 3.20 10.24
N TRP A 126 -6.85 3.00 11.16
CA TRP A 126 -8.27 2.92 10.85
C TRP A 126 -8.94 4.25 11.20
N GLY A 127 -9.60 4.87 10.24
CA GLY A 127 -10.35 6.12 10.43
C GLY A 127 -10.43 6.95 9.16
N ASN A 128 -11.13 8.09 9.24
CA ASN A 128 -11.29 8.99 8.11
C ASN A 128 -10.06 9.88 7.93
N HIS A 129 -9.28 9.62 6.86
CA HIS A 129 -8.08 10.40 6.53
C HIS A 129 -8.38 11.88 6.28
N LEU A 130 -9.48 12.20 5.60
CA LEU A 130 -9.88 13.59 5.30
C LEU A 130 -10.27 14.38 6.55
N ALA A 131 -10.77 13.69 7.58
CA ALA A 131 -11.14 14.30 8.86
C ALA A 131 -10.02 14.24 9.90
N LEU A 132 -8.82 13.75 9.53
CA LEU A 132 -7.71 13.46 10.45
C LEU A 132 -8.14 12.58 11.63
N GLU A 133 -9.12 11.70 11.41
CA GLU A 133 -9.67 10.83 12.44
C GLU A 133 -8.84 9.53 12.53
N VAL A 134 -8.45 9.16 13.75
CA VAL A 134 -7.88 7.85 14.06
C VAL A 134 -8.75 7.16 15.11
N ARG A 135 -9.29 5.99 14.75
CA ARG A 135 -10.08 5.13 15.63
C ARG A 135 -9.22 4.05 16.27
N GLU A 136 -8.41 3.36 15.49
CA GLU A 136 -7.42 2.39 15.96
C GLU A 136 -6.20 2.41 15.03
N ALA A 137 -5.10 1.82 15.50
CA ALA A 137 -3.88 1.72 14.71
C ALA A 137 -3.07 0.47 15.06
N TRP A 138 -2.26 0.04 14.09
CA TRP A 138 -1.31 -1.07 14.24
C TRP A 138 0.06 -0.65 13.75
N GLU A 139 1.09 -1.09 14.46
CA GLU A 139 2.48 -0.98 14.01
C GLU A 139 2.95 -2.37 13.57
N THR A 140 3.62 -2.41 12.41
CA THR A 140 4.34 -3.59 11.93
C THR A 140 5.84 -3.31 11.97
N ARG A 141 6.62 -4.31 12.37
CA ARG A 141 8.08 -4.22 12.44
C ARG A 141 8.73 -5.33 11.65
N ARG A 142 9.68 -4.93 10.81
CA ARG A 142 10.57 -5.80 10.05
C ARG A 142 11.61 -6.42 10.96
N SER A 143 11.79 -7.74 10.84
CA SER A 143 12.92 -8.46 11.44
C SER A 143 13.53 -9.43 10.44
N LEU A 144 14.86 -9.44 10.35
CA LEU A 144 15.58 -10.42 9.53
C LEU A 144 15.67 -11.80 10.19
N VAL A 145 15.50 -11.85 11.51
CA VAL A 145 15.64 -13.09 12.30
C VAL A 145 14.28 -13.73 12.54
N TRP A 146 13.27 -12.94 12.88
CA TRP A 146 11.98 -13.43 13.36
C TRP A 146 10.83 -13.27 12.34
N GLY A 147 11.08 -12.58 11.22
CA GLY A 147 10.03 -12.15 10.30
C GLY A 147 9.25 -10.94 10.83
N GLY A 148 8.19 -10.56 10.12
CA GLY A 148 7.38 -9.41 10.49
C GLY A 148 6.61 -9.66 11.78
N SER A 149 6.51 -8.63 12.62
CA SER A 149 5.62 -8.63 13.78
C SER A 149 4.59 -7.51 13.66
N ILE A 150 3.46 -7.66 14.33
CA ILE A 150 2.38 -6.68 14.40
C ILE A 150 1.99 -6.46 15.86
N ARG A 151 1.69 -5.22 16.23
CA ARG A 151 1.11 -4.87 17.54
C ARG A 151 0.10 -3.74 17.41
N PRO A 152 -0.89 -3.65 18.31
CA PRO A 152 -1.68 -2.44 18.46
C PRO A 152 -0.77 -1.25 18.79
N LEU A 153 -1.10 -0.10 18.22
CA LEU A 153 -0.50 1.18 18.55
C LEU A 153 -1.50 1.98 19.39
N ASP A 154 -1.00 2.73 20.38
CA ASP A 154 -1.88 3.59 21.17
C ASP A 154 -2.57 4.62 20.28
N ARG A 155 -3.86 4.87 20.53
CA ARG A 155 -4.67 5.75 19.68
C ARG A 155 -4.13 7.17 19.69
N GLU A 156 -3.71 7.67 20.85
CA GLU A 156 -3.23 9.03 20.99
C GLU A 156 -1.86 9.19 20.32
N GLU A 157 -0.98 8.19 20.48
CA GLU A 157 0.29 8.13 19.74
C GLU A 157 0.06 8.13 18.22
N ALA A 158 -0.91 7.34 17.74
CA ALA A 158 -1.27 7.28 16.32
C ALA A 158 -1.89 8.58 15.79
N ARG A 159 -2.73 9.25 16.60
CA ARG A 159 -3.32 10.55 16.27
C ARG A 159 -2.25 11.63 16.16
N VAL A 160 -1.36 11.72 17.16
CA VAL A 160 -0.22 12.65 17.15
C VAL A 160 0.69 12.37 15.95
N TRP A 161 0.90 11.10 15.60
CA TRP A 161 1.66 10.73 14.41
C TRP A 161 0.99 11.26 13.12
N LEU A 162 -0.33 11.09 12.98
CA LEU A 162 -1.08 11.57 11.81
C LEU A 162 -1.05 13.10 11.70
N GLU A 163 -1.31 13.82 12.79
CA GLU A 163 -1.32 15.29 12.82
C GLU A 163 0.08 15.89 12.58
N GLY A 164 1.10 15.32 13.21
CA GLY A 164 2.49 15.72 13.01
C GLY A 164 2.97 15.49 11.57
N HIS A 165 2.32 14.61 10.81
CA HIS A 165 2.68 14.33 9.43
C HIS A 165 2.34 15.48 8.47
N PHE A 166 1.26 16.22 8.74
CA PHE A 166 0.85 17.40 7.96
C PHE A 166 1.59 18.68 8.35
N SER A 167 2.38 18.66 9.42
CA SER A 167 3.04 19.85 9.98
C SER A 167 4.48 20.07 9.49
N GLY A 168 4.91 19.39 8.42
CA GLY A 168 6.23 19.58 7.80
C GLY A 168 6.27 20.79 6.85
N PRO A 169 7.44 21.37 6.52
CA PRO A 169 7.52 22.51 5.63
C PRO A 169 6.93 22.18 4.25
N GLU A 170 5.93 22.95 3.83
CA GLU A 170 5.17 22.83 2.58
C GLU A 170 5.99 23.06 1.29
N THR A 171 7.32 23.11 1.38
CA THR A 171 8.18 23.32 0.21
C THR A 171 8.81 22.00 -0.20
N PRO A 172 8.31 21.37 -1.28
CA PRO A 172 9.12 20.43 -2.04
C PRO A 172 10.48 21.11 -2.31
N PRO A 173 11.61 20.40 -2.19
CA PRO A 173 12.87 20.93 -2.69
C PRO A 173 12.64 21.38 -4.14
N GLU A 174 13.08 22.60 -4.46
CA GLU A 174 12.93 23.13 -5.83
C GLU A 174 13.38 22.05 -6.80
N PRO A 175 12.57 21.72 -7.83
CA PRO A 175 13.00 20.78 -8.84
C PRO A 175 14.33 21.29 -9.39
N LYS A 176 15.37 20.47 -9.30
CA LYS A 176 16.63 20.76 -10.01
C LYS A 176 16.24 21.03 -11.45
N LYS A 177 16.57 22.23 -11.94
CA LYS A 177 16.33 22.63 -13.33
C LYS A 177 17.26 21.83 -14.24
N ASP A 178 16.95 20.56 -14.45
CA ASP A 178 17.42 19.88 -15.63
C ASP A 178 16.66 20.50 -16.80
N SER A 179 17.41 21.01 -17.77
CA SER A 179 16.83 21.63 -18.96
C SER A 179 15.91 20.62 -19.63
N ALA A 180 14.60 20.89 -19.58
CA ALA A 180 13.63 20.12 -20.34
C ALA A 180 14.06 20.14 -21.81
N VAL A 181 14.43 18.97 -22.35
CA VAL A 181 14.60 18.81 -23.78
C VAL A 181 13.22 18.93 -24.39
N SER A 182 12.90 20.12 -24.89
CA SER A 182 11.72 20.36 -25.71
C SER A 182 11.82 19.49 -26.96
N VAL A 183 11.07 18.40 -26.98
CA VAL A 183 10.79 17.68 -28.23
C VAL A 183 9.81 18.55 -29.00
N LYS A 184 10.30 19.23 -30.04
CA LYS A 184 9.46 19.94 -31.00
C LYS A 184 8.59 18.91 -31.71
N THR A 185 7.33 18.78 -31.30
CA THR A 185 6.32 18.05 -32.05
C THR A 185 5.91 18.92 -33.24
N ASP A 186 6.27 18.48 -34.43
CA ASP A 186 5.89 19.14 -35.68
C ASP A 186 4.37 19.00 -35.88
N THR A 187 3.64 20.03 -35.46
CA THR A 187 2.17 20.10 -35.51
C THR A 187 1.65 20.42 -36.91
N LYS A 188 2.51 20.45 -37.95
CA LYS A 188 2.10 20.81 -39.32
C LYS A 188 1.50 19.68 -40.15
N THR A 189 1.38 18.47 -39.62
CA THR A 189 0.70 17.37 -40.34
C THR A 189 -0.63 17.04 -39.66
N VAL A 190 -1.70 17.67 -40.11
CA VAL A 190 -3.07 17.22 -39.81
C VAL A 190 -3.29 15.90 -40.55
N ARG A 191 -2.97 14.77 -39.91
CA ARG A 191 -3.53 13.49 -40.36
C ARG A 191 -5.00 13.48 -39.93
N LYS A 192 -5.88 13.50 -40.91
CA LYS A 192 -7.33 13.36 -40.74
C LYS A 192 -7.59 12.05 -39.99
N MET A 193 -8.03 12.15 -38.74
CA MET A 193 -8.33 11.00 -37.90
C MET A 193 -9.79 10.62 -38.20
N GLU A 194 -10.00 9.57 -39.00
CA GLU A 194 -11.33 9.03 -39.21
C GLU A 194 -11.75 8.29 -37.93
N GLN A 195 -12.81 8.81 -37.31
CA GLN A 195 -13.46 8.21 -36.17
C GLN A 195 -14.04 6.86 -36.60
N LEU A 196 -13.46 5.75 -36.14
CA LEU A 196 -14.03 4.43 -36.31
C LEU A 196 -15.29 4.33 -35.43
N SER A 197 -16.45 4.18 -36.06
CA SER A 197 -17.66 3.76 -35.35
C SER A 197 -17.45 2.35 -34.84
N LEU A 198 -17.45 2.16 -33.52
CA LEU A 198 -17.65 0.84 -32.94
C LEU A 198 -19.08 0.39 -33.25
N PHE A 199 -19.21 -0.88 -33.63
CA PHE A 199 -20.49 -1.60 -33.72
C PHE A 199 -21.32 -1.45 -32.44
#